data_AF-A0A401RTV4-F1
#
_entry.id   AF-A0A401RTV4-F1
#
_cell.length_a   1.000
_cell.length_b   1.000
_cell.length_c   1.000
_cell.angle_alpha   90.00
_cell.angle_beta   90.00
_cell.angle_gamma   90.00
#
_symmetry.space_group_name_H-M   'P 1'
#
loop_
_entity.id
_entity.type
_entity.pdbx_description
1 polymer ?
#
loop_
_entity_poly.entity_id
_entity_poly.type
_entity_poly.pdbx_seq_one_letter_code
_entity_poly.pdbx_strand_id
1 'polypeptide(L)'
;IGAKNSLESYAFNMKSTVEDENVKTKISEDDRKKVIEQCNQAISWLENNQMADKEEFEHKQRELENLCCPIVSNLYQGGAGAARGSCRTQAGNATSTGPTVEEVD
;
A
#
# COMPACT_ATOMS: atom_id res chain seq x y z
N ILE A 1 13.34 7.34 9.76
CA ILE A 1 12.23 8.31 9.54
C ILE A 1 11.47 8.01 8.25
N GLY A 2 12.13 7.91 7.08
CA GLY A 2 11.45 7.63 5.80
C GLY A 2 10.57 6.36 5.82
N ALA A 3 11.14 5.19 6.15
CA ALA A 3 10.40 3.92 6.16
C ALA A 3 9.22 3.89 7.14
N LYS A 4 9.40 4.47 8.34
CA LYS A 4 8.34 4.64 9.33
C LYS A 4 7.17 5.44 8.77
N ASN A 5 7.44 6.63 8.22
CA ASN A 5 6.42 7.52 7.67
C ASN A 5 5.72 6.88 6.45
N SER A 6 6.45 6.10 5.64
CA SER A 6 5.88 5.35 4.53
C SER A 6 4.90 4.27 5.00
N LEU A 7 5.27 3.49 6.03
CA LEU A 7 4.38 2.47 6.60
C LEU A 7 3.14 3.09 7.24
N GLU A 8 3.32 4.16 8.01
CA GLU A 8 2.23 4.88 8.66
C GLU A 8 1.25 5.43 7.62
N SER A 9 1.77 6.14 6.62
CA SER A 9 0.95 6.70 5.53
C SER A 9 0.21 5.60 4.76
N TYR A 10 0.87 4.47 4.47
CA TYR A 10 0.24 3.35 3.78
C TYR A 10 -0.91 2.75 4.58
N ALA A 11 -0.70 2.48 5.88
CA ALA A 11 -1.72 1.92 6.77
C ALA A 11 -2.96 2.83 6.87
N PHE A 12 -2.77 4.14 7.04
CA PHE A 12 -3.87 5.11 7.08
C PHE A 12 -4.61 5.19 5.74
N ASN A 13 -3.88 5.37 4.63
CA ASN A 13 -4.50 5.47 3.30
C ASN A 13 -5.29 4.21 2.94
N MET A 14 -4.76 3.04 3.27
CA MET A 14 -5.42 1.77 3.00
C MET A 14 -6.69 1.62 3.82
N LYS A 15 -6.64 1.96 5.11
CA LYS A 15 -7.80 1.95 6.00
C LYS A 15 -8.90 2.88 5.48
N SER A 16 -8.56 4.13 5.15
CA SER A 16 -9.51 5.08 4.56
C SER A 16 -10.10 4.58 3.24
N THR A 17 -9.30 3.93 2.40
CA THR A 17 -9.76 3.36 1.12
C THR A 17 -10.82 2.28 1.34
N VAL A 18 -10.60 1.31 2.24
CA VAL A 18 -11.58 0.24 2.51
C VAL A 18 -12.77 0.69 3.35
N GLU A 19 -12.67 1.86 3.98
CA GLU A 19 -13.77 2.53 4.67
C GLU A 19 -14.59 3.48 3.77
N ASP A 20 -14.18 3.69 2.52
CA ASP A 20 -14.95 4.45 1.54
C ASP A 20 -16.24 3.71 1.14
N GLU A 21 -17.36 4.43 1.05
CA GLU A 21 -18.68 3.84 0.74
C GLU A 21 -18.70 3.15 -0.63
N ASN A 22 -17.96 3.66 -1.62
CA ASN A 22 -17.87 3.05 -2.95
C ASN A 22 -17.05 1.77 -2.94
N VAL A 23 -16.11 1.64 -2.00
CA VAL A 23 -15.26 0.46 -1.84
C VAL A 23 -15.96 -0.59 -1.00
N LYS A 24 -16.63 -0.19 0.10
CA LYS A 24 -17.42 -1.07 0.97
C LYS A 24 -18.43 -1.93 0.20
N THR A 25 -19.02 -1.39 -0.86
CA THR A 25 -19.98 -2.10 -1.71
C THR A 25 -19.33 -3.08 -2.70
N LYS A 26 -18.01 -3.00 -2.89
CA LYS A 26 -17.22 -3.80 -3.86
C LYS A 26 -16.28 -4.82 -3.20
N ILE A 27 -16.02 -4.69 -1.90
CA ILE A 27 -15.20 -5.60 -1.10
C ILE A 27 -16.11 -6.44 -0.19
N SER A 28 -15.71 -7.67 0.13
CA SER A 28 -16.40 -8.46 1.15
C SER A 28 -16.21 -7.83 2.54
N GLU A 29 -17.18 -8.02 3.44
CA GLU A 29 -17.06 -7.53 4.81
C GLU A 29 -15.87 -8.17 5.54
N ASP A 30 -15.61 -9.46 5.30
CA ASP A 30 -14.47 -10.19 5.83
C ASP A 30 -13.13 -9.60 5.37
N ASP A 31 -12.95 -9.36 4.07
CA ASP A 31 -11.70 -8.80 3.54
C ASP A 31 -11.49 -7.37 4.03
N ARG A 32 -12.56 -6.57 4.10
CA ARG A 32 -12.51 -5.23 4.68
C ARG A 32 -12.08 -5.27 6.15
N LYS A 33 -12.69 -6.13 6.97
CA LYS A 33 -12.33 -6.26 8.39
C LYS A 33 -10.87 -6.67 8.55
N LYS A 34 -10.40 -7.63 7.75
CA LYS A 34 -8.99 -8.05 7.74
C LYS A 34 -8.05 -6.89 7.42
N VAL A 35 -8.33 -6.10 6.38
CA VAL A 35 -7.47 -4.94 6.03
C VAL A 35 -7.44 -3.92 7.17
N ILE A 36 -8.61 -3.57 7.73
CA ILE A 36 -8.70 -2.61 8.83
C ILE A 36 -7.91 -3.10 10.04
N GLU A 37 -8.06 -4.38 10.40
CA GLU A 37 -7.34 -4.99 11.51
C GLU A 37 -5.83 -4.94 11.30
N GLN A 38 -5.34 -5.34 10.12
CA GLN A 38 -3.91 -5.31 9.81
C GLN A 38 -3.34 -3.89 9.79
N CYS A 39 -4.05 -2.91 9.24
CA CYS A 39 -3.64 -1.51 9.29
C CYS A 39 -3.53 -1.01 10.74
N ASN A 40 -4.52 -1.32 11.58
CA ASN A 40 -4.49 -0.95 13.00
C ASN A 40 -3.31 -1.63 13.73
N GLN A 41 -3.06 -2.92 13.47
CA GLN A 41 -1.92 -3.64 14.03
C GLN A 41 -0.58 -3.02 13.60
N ALA A 42 -0.45 -2.61 12.34
CA ALA A 42 0.75 -1.94 11.85
C ALA A 42 0.96 -0.58 12.54
N ILE A 43 -0.10 0.20 12.73
CA ILE A 43 -0.06 1.48 13.45
C ILE A 43 0.33 1.27 14.92
N SER A 44 -0.32 0.33 15.62
CA SER A 44 0.05 0.01 17.00
C SER A 44 1.48 -0.52 17.11
N TRP A 45 1.96 -1.29 16.12
CA TRP A 45 3.35 -1.71 16.07
C TRP A 45 4.28 -0.50 15.89
N LEU A 46 3.97 0.43 14.99
CA LEU A 46 4.74 1.67 14.78
C LEU A 46 4.82 2.55 16.04
N GLU A 47 3.74 2.64 16.80
CA GLU A 47 3.67 3.39 18.07
C GLU A 47 4.58 2.79 19.14
N ASN A 48 4.68 1.45 19.20
CA ASN A 48 5.52 0.74 20.16
C ASN A 48 6.98 0.59 19.70
N ASN A 49 7.24 0.70 18.40
CA ASN A 49 8.54 0.43 17.77
C ASN A 49 9.10 1.67 17.07
N GLN A 50 8.99 2.84 17.73
CA GLN A 50 9.40 4.13 17.12
C GLN A 50 10.90 4.22 16.78
N MET A 51 11.73 3.40 17.44
CA MET A 51 13.19 3.33 17.26
C MET A 51 13.63 2.06 16.52
N ALA A 52 12.70 1.32 15.91
CA ALA A 52 13.04 0.14 15.12
C ALA A 52 13.97 0.48 13.95
N ASP A 53 14.69 -0.52 13.48
CA ASP A 53 15.57 -0.36 12.34
C ASP A 53 14.79 -0.27 11.04
N LYS A 54 15.44 0.28 10.00
CA LYS A 54 14.85 0.40 8.67
C LYS A 54 14.32 -0.94 8.16
N GLU A 55 15.08 -2.01 8.37
CA GLU A 55 14.75 -3.37 7.92
C GLU A 55 13.47 -3.90 8.60
N GLU A 56 13.25 -3.57 9.87
CA GLU A 56 12.05 -3.95 10.60
C GLU A 56 10.81 -3.20 10.07
N PHE A 57 10.95 -1.90 9.80
CA PHE A 57 9.89 -1.13 9.15
C PHE A 57 9.55 -1.68 7.76
N GLU A 58 10.57 -2.01 6.95
CA GLU A 58 10.38 -2.59 5.61
C GLU A 58 9.74 -3.99 5.69
N HIS A 59 10.13 -4.81 6.67
CA HIS A 59 9.49 -6.11 6.89
C HIS A 59 8.02 -5.93 7.23
N LYS A 60 7.70 -5.03 8.16
CA LYS A 60 6.32 -4.76 8.56
C LYS A 60 5.47 -4.19 7.43
N GLN A 61 6.07 -3.36 6.58
CA GLN A 61 5.43 -2.86 5.37
C GLN A 61 5.11 -3.98 4.38
N ARG A 62 6.04 -4.89 4.13
CA ARG A 62 5.81 -6.04 3.24
C ARG A 62 4.70 -6.97 3.75
N GLU A 63 4.61 -7.20 5.05
CA GLU A 63 3.52 -7.98 5.65
C GLU A 63 2.16 -7.34 5.34
N LEU A 64 2.06 -6.02 5.51
CA LEU A 64 0.83 -5.27 5.25
C LEU A 64 0.50 -5.26 3.73
N GLU A 65 1.49 -5.01 2.88
CA GLU A 65 1.33 -5.02 1.42
C GLU A 65 0.88 -6.40 0.92
N ASN A 66 1.46 -7.51 1.38
CA ASN A 66 1.10 -8.85 0.92
C ASN A 66 -0.38 -9.20 1.19
N LEU A 67 -0.96 -8.63 2.24
CA LEU A 67 -2.37 -8.82 2.59
C LEU A 67 -3.28 -7.85 1.84
N CYS A 68 -2.87 -6.59 1.69
CA CYS A 68 -3.68 -5.56 1.03
C CYS A 68 -3.65 -5.66 -0.50
N CYS A 69 -2.51 -6.03 -1.11
CA CYS A 69 -2.34 -6.14 -2.57
C CYS A 69 -3.40 -7.00 -3.28
N PRO A 70 -3.72 -8.23 -2.85
CA PRO A 70 -4.73 -9.05 -3.53
C PRO A 70 -6.13 -8.45 -3.44
N ILE A 71 -6.46 -7.84 -2.30
CA ILE A 71 -7.77 -7.25 -2.02
C ILE A 71 -7.98 -5.98 -2.86
N VAL A 72 -6.96 -5.14 -2.89
CA VAL A 72 -6.92 -3.90 -3.67
C VAL A 72 -6.92 -4.20 -5.16
N SER A 73 -6.16 -5.20 -5.62
CA SER A 73 -6.18 -5.64 -7.02
C SER A 73 -7.58 -6.07 -7.45
N ASN A 74 -8.29 -6.81 -6.60
CA ASN A 74 -9.65 -7.24 -6.88
C ASN A 74 -10.63 -6.05 -6.96
N LEU A 75 -10.46 -5.05 -6.09
CA LEU A 75 -11.23 -3.81 -6.10
C LEU A 75 -11.06 -2.99 -7.39
N TYR A 76 -9.82 -2.84 -7.87
CA TYR A 76 -9.52 -2.08 -9.09
C TYR A 76 -9.89 -2.84 -10.37
N GLN A 77 -9.96 -4.17 -10.35
CA GLN A 77 -10.41 -4.95 -11.50
C GLN A 77 -11.93 -4.87 -11.71
N GLY A 78 -12.70 -4.60 -10.65
CA GLY A 78 -14.16 -4.42 -10.68
C GLY A 78 -14.64 -2.96 -10.83
N GLY A 79 -13.72 -1.99 -10.89
CA GLY A 79 -14.05 -0.56 -10.98
C GLY A 79 -13.09 0.15 -11.93
N ALA A 80 -13.61 0.67 -13.04
CA ALA A 80 -12.86 1.38 -14.06
C ALA A 80 -11.85 2.41 -13.48
N GLY A 81 -10.58 2.24 -13.85
CA GLY A 81 -9.60 3.32 -13.96
C GLY A 81 -8.88 3.76 -12.68
N ALA A 82 -7.55 3.79 -12.78
CA ALA A 82 -6.62 4.60 -11.98
C ALA A 82 -6.37 4.21 -10.51
N ALA A 83 -5.55 3.18 -10.31
CA ALA A 83 -4.39 3.26 -9.39
C ALA A 83 -3.35 2.20 -9.74
N ARG A 84 -2.75 2.30 -10.94
CA ARG A 84 -1.47 1.65 -11.22
C ARG A 84 -0.40 2.38 -10.40
N GLY A 85 -0.24 2.04 -9.11
CA GLY A 85 0.70 2.79 -8.27
C GLY A 85 1.16 2.19 -6.96
N SER A 86 0.50 1.19 -6.34
CA SER A 86 0.90 0.82 -4.97
C SER A 86 0.74 -0.65 -4.58
N CYS A 87 0.86 -1.56 -5.55
CA CYS A 87 1.03 -2.98 -5.29
C CYS A 87 2.04 -3.55 -6.30
N ARG A 88 3.30 -3.12 -6.16
CA ARG A 88 4.51 -3.72 -6.74
C ARG A 88 4.41 -4.12 -8.23
N THR A 89 4.60 -3.16 -9.13
CA THR A 89 5.33 -3.47 -10.38
C THR A 89 6.81 -3.60 -10.02
N GLN A 90 7.19 -4.78 -9.53
CA GLN A 90 8.58 -5.21 -9.61
C GLN A 90 8.62 -6.74 -9.71
N ALA A 91 8.33 -7.23 -10.91
CA ALA A 91 8.83 -8.50 -11.42
C ALA A 91 8.77 -8.46 -12.95
N GLY A 92 9.91 -8.09 -13.58
CA GLY A 92 10.18 -8.33 -15.00
C GLY A 92 9.68 -7.28 -16.00
N ASN A 93 10.51 -6.28 -16.30
CA ASN A 93 10.88 -5.98 -17.68
C ASN A 93 12.02 -4.96 -17.72
N ALA A 94 13.16 -5.42 -18.23
CA ALA A 94 14.11 -4.57 -18.92
C ALA A 94 13.40 -3.97 -20.15
N THR A 95 13.00 -2.71 -20.09
CA THR A 95 12.77 -1.89 -21.29
C THR A 95 13.08 -0.44 -20.94
N SER A 96 14.24 -0.02 -21.41
CA SER A 96 14.66 1.34 -21.72
C SER A 96 13.52 2.20 -22.28
N THR A 97 13.09 3.22 -21.54
CA THR A 97 12.70 4.54 -22.07
C THR A 97 12.47 5.50 -20.89
N GLY A 98 13.55 6.11 -20.41
CA GLY A 98 13.43 7.36 -19.67
C GLY A 98 13.15 8.49 -20.66
N PRO A 99 12.30 9.48 -20.35
CA PRO A 99 12.22 10.70 -21.14
C PRO A 99 13.55 11.46 -20.99
N THR A 100 14.21 11.71 -22.11
CA THR A 100 15.38 12.58 -22.19
C THR A 100 14.97 14.00 -21.81
N VAL A 101 15.27 14.42 -20.59
CA VAL A 101 15.33 15.84 -20.21
C VAL A 101 16.80 16.17 -20.04
N GLU A 102 17.45 16.45 -21.17
CA GLU A 102 18.64 17.28 -21.27
C GLU A 102 18.54 17.99 -22.62
N GLU A 103 18.09 19.25 -22.57
CA GLU A 103 18.51 20.35 -23.45
C GLU A 103 17.78 21.61 -22.93
N VAL A 104 18.34 22.18 -21.87
CA VAL A 104 18.18 23.61 -21.56
C VAL A 104 19.51 24.25 -21.93
N ASP A 105 19.50 24.96 -23.05
CA ASP A 105 20.53 25.94 -23.43
C ASP A 105 20.43 27.18 -22.52
#